data_AF-A0A1G0AEX7-F1
#
_entry.id   AF-A0A1G0AEX7-F1
#
_cell.length_a   1.000
_cell.length_b   1.000
_cell.length_c   1.000
_cell.angle_alpha   90.00
_cell.angle_beta   90.00
_cell.angle_gamma   90.00
#
_symmetry.space_group_name_H-M   'P 1'
#
loop_
_entity.id
_entity.type
_entity.pdbx_description
1 polymer ?
#
loop_
_entity_poly.entity_id
_entity_poly.type
_entity_poly.pdbx_seq_one_letter_code
_entity_poly.pdbx_strand_id
1 'polypeptide(L)'
;MQPDRPLALTTEERILLYLYDFRNMQDRYVLPQALTQKSIAYAAGVQRKHLSRYLDEMVKEGYLTEMKAHIEGEKQRMLGYYLAPRGWERAQGIKERLAAVRVPIKIRGELKAMSLEEIDRATSVHLTFADIVREAMDVDVLDLEYLEGIDERRKRAMDERLKRLEELARALMTAWKDGRVSATERLLIEQLREHLGVTKEEHERIEMQVMEEVLANREGIYRAVAVEAFEDGPVTPDERELLEALRKKLGLSVAGCTKIEAELAHA
;
A
#
# COMPACT_ATOMS: atom_id res chain seq x y z
N MET A 1 23.72 -22.11 -22.94
CA MET A 1 23.77 -20.64 -22.99
C MET A 1 22.38 -20.13 -23.28
N GLN A 2 21.70 -19.50 -22.32
CA GLN A 2 20.57 -18.65 -22.68
C GLN A 2 21.12 -17.48 -23.51
N PRO A 3 20.46 -17.08 -24.61
CA PRO A 3 20.91 -15.94 -25.38
C PRO A 3 20.98 -14.72 -24.45
N ASP A 4 22.08 -13.99 -24.51
CA ASP A 4 22.31 -12.77 -23.75
C ASP A 4 21.12 -11.84 -23.98
N ARG A 5 20.22 -11.74 -23.00
CA ARG A 5 19.13 -10.76 -23.00
C ARG A 5 19.70 -9.54 -22.29
N PRO A 6 20.21 -8.53 -23.03
CA PRO A 6 20.92 -7.41 -22.41
C PRO A 6 20.07 -6.64 -21.39
N LEU A 7 18.73 -6.74 -21.55
CA LEU A 7 17.72 -6.11 -20.69
C LEU A 7 17.18 -7.02 -19.59
N ALA A 8 17.59 -8.29 -19.49
CA ALA A 8 17.06 -9.17 -18.46
C ALA A 8 17.45 -8.68 -17.05
N LEU A 9 16.44 -8.52 -16.20
CA LEU A 9 16.57 -8.17 -14.80
C LEU A 9 15.83 -9.15 -13.91
N THR A 10 16.46 -9.50 -12.80
CA THR A 10 15.81 -10.17 -11.67
C THR A 10 14.84 -9.21 -10.96
N THR A 11 13.96 -9.76 -10.11
CA THR A 11 13.08 -8.95 -9.25
C THR A 11 13.88 -7.99 -8.35
N GLU A 12 14.96 -8.47 -7.75
CA GLU A 12 15.85 -7.63 -6.91
C GLU A 12 16.43 -6.47 -7.72
N GLU A 13 16.96 -6.73 -8.92
CA GLU A 13 17.53 -5.69 -9.78
C GLU A 13 16.48 -4.65 -10.18
N ARG A 14 15.25 -5.08 -10.47
CA ARG A 14 14.13 -4.15 -10.74
C ARG A 14 13.81 -3.26 -9.54
N ILE A 15 13.80 -3.82 -8.33
CA ILE A 15 13.58 -3.05 -7.08
C ILE A 15 14.71 -2.05 -6.87
N LEU A 16 15.97 -2.49 -7.02
CA LEU A 16 17.15 -1.63 -6.86
C LEU A 16 17.14 -0.47 -7.85
N LEU A 17 16.85 -0.77 -9.12
CA LEU A 17 16.81 0.23 -10.18
C LEU A 17 15.70 1.25 -9.96
N TYR A 18 14.52 0.81 -9.51
CA TYR A 18 13.42 1.71 -9.16
C TYR A 18 13.80 2.64 -7.99
N LEU A 19 14.39 2.09 -6.93
CA LEU A 19 14.76 2.86 -5.74
C LEU A 19 15.96 3.80 -5.96
N TYR A 20 16.73 3.61 -7.04
CA TYR A 20 17.87 4.44 -7.41
C TYR A 20 17.51 5.90 -7.69
N ASP A 21 16.28 6.17 -8.11
CA ASP A 21 15.83 7.53 -8.39
C ASP A 21 15.45 8.30 -7.11
N PHE A 22 15.43 7.63 -5.95
CA PHE A 22 15.06 8.20 -4.65
C PHE A 22 16.28 8.46 -3.76
N ARG A 23 16.98 9.56 -4.04
CA ARG A 23 18.18 10.00 -3.29
C ARG A 23 17.85 10.78 -2.01
N ASN A 24 18.72 10.65 -1.01
CA ASN A 24 18.68 11.42 0.24
C ASN A 24 17.36 11.27 1.02
N MET A 25 16.81 10.06 1.05
CA MET A 25 15.55 9.78 1.74
C MET A 25 15.72 9.72 3.25
N GLN A 26 16.91 9.37 3.74
CA GLN A 26 17.23 9.31 5.17
C GLN A 26 17.09 10.66 5.89
N ASP A 27 17.20 11.77 5.16
CA ASP A 27 17.19 13.13 5.72
C ASP A 27 15.78 13.74 5.70
N ARG A 28 14.77 13.03 5.16
CA ARG A 28 13.41 13.55 5.01
C ARG A 28 12.53 13.18 6.20
N TYR A 29 11.79 14.17 6.71
CA TYR A 29 10.78 13.96 7.73
C TYR A 29 9.53 13.25 7.20
N VAL A 30 9.14 13.55 5.95
CA VAL A 30 8.05 12.88 5.24
C VAL A 30 8.61 12.20 4.00
N LEU A 31 8.34 10.90 3.86
CA LEU A 31 8.75 10.10 2.73
C LEU A 31 7.63 10.07 1.66
N PRO A 32 7.99 10.04 0.35
CA PRO A 32 7.00 9.94 -0.70
C PRO A 32 6.33 8.56 -0.72
N GLN A 33 5.07 8.51 -1.16
CA GLN A 33 4.29 7.26 -1.26
C GLN A 33 4.95 6.20 -2.16
N ALA A 34 5.82 6.63 -3.07
CA ALA A 34 6.64 5.79 -3.94
C ALA A 34 7.53 4.79 -3.17
N LEU A 35 7.92 5.09 -1.94
CA LEU A 35 8.80 4.23 -1.12
C LEU A 35 8.05 3.17 -0.31
N THR A 36 6.73 3.10 -0.44
CA THR A 36 5.93 2.07 0.23
C THR A 36 6.04 0.74 -0.49
N GLN A 37 5.88 -0.36 0.25
CA GLN A 37 5.82 -1.71 -0.31
C GLN A 37 4.80 -1.83 -1.46
N LYS A 38 3.65 -1.17 -1.37
CA LYS A 38 2.62 -1.20 -2.42
C LYS A 38 3.14 -0.60 -3.74
N SER A 39 3.79 0.56 -3.67
CA SER A 39 4.31 1.27 -4.84
C SER A 39 5.49 0.52 -5.47
N ILE A 40 6.40 0.01 -4.63
CA ILE A 40 7.54 -0.79 -5.08
C ILE A 40 7.06 -2.08 -5.79
N ALA A 41 6.00 -2.73 -5.28
CA ALA A 41 5.48 -3.97 -5.87
C ALA A 41 4.99 -3.73 -7.29
N TYR A 42 4.26 -2.63 -7.46
CA TYR A 42 3.75 -2.24 -8.76
C TYR A 42 4.88 -1.85 -9.71
N ALA A 43 5.84 -1.03 -9.26
CA ALA A 43 6.95 -0.58 -10.08
C ALA A 43 7.83 -1.74 -10.56
N ALA A 44 8.11 -2.70 -9.67
CA ALA A 44 8.91 -3.89 -9.97
C ALA A 44 8.14 -4.99 -10.71
N GLY A 45 6.83 -4.82 -10.96
CA GLY A 45 6.01 -5.82 -11.65
C GLY A 45 5.86 -7.14 -10.88
N VAL A 46 5.74 -7.06 -9.55
CA VAL A 46 5.67 -8.24 -8.66
C VAL A 46 4.39 -8.22 -7.84
N GLN A 47 3.78 -9.40 -7.63
CA GLN A 47 2.64 -9.51 -6.73
C GLN A 47 3.05 -9.14 -5.31
N ARG A 48 2.25 -8.28 -4.66
CA ARG A 48 2.52 -7.74 -3.31
C ARG A 48 2.94 -8.80 -2.28
N LYS A 49 2.31 -9.99 -2.31
CA LYS A 49 2.60 -11.09 -1.37
C LYS A 49 4.00 -11.67 -1.48
N HIS A 50 4.62 -11.58 -2.65
CA HIS A 50 6.01 -12.01 -2.84
C HIS A 50 6.99 -10.89 -2.51
N LEU A 51 6.56 -9.63 -2.59
CA LEU A 51 7.44 -8.50 -2.37
C LEU A 51 7.96 -8.42 -0.92
N SER A 52 7.13 -8.74 0.09
CA SER A 52 7.61 -8.69 1.49
C SER A 52 8.87 -9.51 1.68
N ARG A 53 8.86 -10.75 1.18
CA ARG A 53 10.01 -11.64 1.29
C ARG A 53 11.26 -11.06 0.63
N TYR A 54 11.11 -10.47 -0.57
CA TYR A 54 12.22 -9.81 -1.24
C TYR A 54 12.74 -8.61 -0.46
N LEU A 55 11.86 -7.76 0.07
CA LEU A 55 12.29 -6.59 0.85
C LEU A 55 13.00 -7.02 2.14
N ASP A 56 12.45 -8.00 2.85
CA ASP A 56 13.04 -8.53 4.10
C ASP A 56 14.44 -9.14 3.83
N GLU A 57 14.57 -9.92 2.75
CA GLU A 57 15.84 -10.49 2.29
C GLU A 57 16.84 -9.39 1.89
N MET A 58 16.42 -8.40 1.10
CA MET A 58 17.28 -7.31 0.64
C MET A 58 17.70 -6.36 1.77
N VAL A 59 16.86 -6.14 2.79
CA VAL A 59 17.24 -5.43 4.02
C VAL A 59 18.29 -6.23 4.77
N LYS A 60 18.08 -7.54 4.95
CA LYS A 60 19.04 -8.44 5.62
C LYS A 60 20.40 -8.49 4.91
N GLU A 61 20.41 -8.44 3.58
CA GLU A 61 21.63 -8.44 2.77
C GLU A 61 22.32 -7.06 2.71
N GLY A 62 21.72 -6.03 3.31
CA GLY A 62 22.25 -4.68 3.36
C GLY A 62 22.08 -3.89 2.06
N TYR A 63 21.19 -4.33 1.16
CA TYR A 63 20.85 -3.59 -0.05
C TYR A 63 19.82 -2.49 0.22
N LEU A 64 18.88 -2.72 1.15
CA LEU A 64 17.85 -1.76 1.51
C LEU A 64 17.93 -1.36 2.98
N THR A 65 17.44 -0.16 3.28
CA THR A 65 17.12 0.29 4.63
C THR A 65 15.61 0.44 4.74
N GLU A 66 15.04 0.00 5.86
CA GLU A 66 13.63 0.25 6.20
C GLU A 66 13.51 1.26 7.34
N MET A 67 12.51 2.15 7.24
CA MET A 67 12.25 3.16 8.27
C MET A 67 10.76 3.39 8.44
N LYS A 68 10.30 3.47 9.70
CA LYS A 68 8.95 3.96 10.02
C LYS A 68 8.91 5.48 9.88
N ALA A 69 8.26 5.99 8.85
CA ALA A 69 8.14 7.42 8.57
C ALA A 69 6.69 7.83 8.30
N HIS A 70 6.42 9.13 8.35
CA HIS A 70 5.17 9.65 7.80
C HIS A 70 5.26 9.58 6.27
N ILE A 71 4.23 9.03 5.63
CA ILE A 71 4.15 8.94 4.18
C ILE A 71 3.21 10.01 3.67
N GLU A 72 3.59 10.69 2.58
CA GLU A 72 2.74 11.69 1.93
C GLU A 72 1.32 11.12 1.66
N GLY A 73 0.30 11.82 2.16
CA GLY A 73 -1.11 11.45 1.99
C GLY A 73 -1.63 10.37 2.95
N GLU A 74 -0.76 9.76 3.76
CA GLU A 74 -1.17 8.71 4.70
C GLU A 74 -1.39 9.27 6.10
N LYS A 75 -2.51 8.90 6.74
CA LYS A 75 -2.86 9.37 8.09
C LYS A 75 -1.93 8.81 9.18
N GLN A 76 -1.24 7.70 8.91
CA GLN A 76 -0.43 6.98 9.87
C GLN A 76 1.01 6.79 9.38
N ARG A 77 1.92 6.57 10.32
CA ARG A 77 3.31 6.22 9.99
C ARG A 77 3.36 4.80 9.44
N MET A 78 4.12 4.62 8.37
CA MET A 78 4.27 3.33 7.68
C MET A 78 5.74 3.03 7.44
N LEU A 79 6.05 1.78 7.08
CA LEU A 79 7.39 1.40 6.63
C LEU A 79 7.63 1.93 5.21
N GLY A 80 8.71 2.70 5.06
CA GLY A 80 9.30 3.08 3.79
C GLY A 80 10.64 2.39 3.58
N TYR A 81 10.97 2.10 2.32
CA TYR A 81 12.21 1.41 1.93
C TYR A 81 13.01 2.29 0.98
N TYR A 82 14.32 2.37 1.20
CA TYR A 82 15.25 3.08 0.30
C TYR A 82 16.61 2.36 0.25
N LEU A 83 17.44 2.72 -0.73
CA LEU A 83 18.74 2.06 -0.93
C LEU A 83 19.69 2.33 0.25
N ALA A 84 20.25 1.26 0.80
CA ALA A 84 21.43 1.31 1.65
C ALA A 84 22.70 1.49 0.79
N PRO A 85 23.88 1.80 1.37
CA PRO A 85 25.11 2.06 0.59
C PRO A 85 25.46 0.94 -0.41
N ARG A 86 25.37 -0.33 0.00
CA ARG A 86 25.60 -1.48 -0.89
C ARG A 86 24.52 -1.60 -1.98
N GLY A 87 23.29 -1.20 -1.68
CA GLY A 87 22.20 -1.09 -2.65
C GLY A 87 22.48 -0.04 -3.72
N TRP A 88 23.02 1.12 -3.34
CA TRP A 88 23.43 2.16 -4.27
C TRP A 88 24.49 1.67 -5.26
N GLU A 89 25.54 1.02 -4.76
CA GLU A 89 26.59 0.45 -5.62
C GLU A 89 26.03 -0.58 -6.60
N ARG A 90 25.19 -1.51 -6.13
CA ARG A 90 24.57 -2.52 -6.98
C ARG A 90 23.61 -1.91 -8.00
N ALA A 91 22.77 -0.97 -7.58
CA ALA A 91 21.84 -0.25 -8.46
C ALA A 91 22.57 0.57 -9.53
N GLN A 92 23.67 1.22 -9.17
CA GLN A 92 24.51 1.96 -10.11
C GLN A 92 25.12 1.04 -11.15
N GLY A 93 25.70 -0.11 -10.75
CA GLY A 93 26.25 -1.07 -11.71
C GLY A 93 25.20 -1.63 -12.67
N ILE A 94 23.96 -1.83 -12.19
CA ILE A 94 22.82 -2.20 -13.05
C ILE A 94 22.49 -1.08 -14.03
N LYS A 95 22.38 0.17 -13.56
CA LYS A 95 22.09 1.33 -14.42
C LYS A 95 23.15 1.51 -15.50
N GLU A 96 24.43 1.44 -15.14
CA GLU A 96 25.56 1.57 -16.06
C GLU A 96 25.56 0.48 -17.14
N ARG A 97 25.31 -0.78 -16.74
CA ARG A 97 25.18 -1.91 -17.68
C ARG A 97 24.05 -1.70 -18.69
N LEU A 98 22.91 -1.18 -18.24
CA LEU A 98 21.73 -1.00 -19.07
C LEU A 98 21.78 0.28 -19.92
N ALA A 99 22.42 1.34 -19.43
CA ALA A 99 22.52 2.64 -20.09
C ALA A 99 23.01 2.54 -21.54
N ALA A 100 23.98 1.64 -21.79
CA ALA A 100 24.58 1.44 -23.12
C ALA A 100 23.72 0.60 -24.08
N VAL A 101 22.68 -0.09 -23.60
CA VAL A 101 21.85 -0.97 -24.43
C VAL A 101 21.04 -0.12 -25.41
N ARG A 102 21.17 -0.41 -26.70
CA ARG A 102 20.41 0.27 -27.76
C ARG A 102 19.13 -0.50 -28.07
N VAL A 103 18.02 0.23 -28.11
CA VAL A 103 16.70 -0.31 -28.39
C VAL A 103 16.01 0.49 -29.50
N PRO A 104 15.11 -0.13 -30.28
CA PRO A 104 14.29 0.60 -31.24
C PRO A 104 13.28 1.47 -30.49
N ILE A 105 13.17 2.74 -30.86
CA ILE A 105 12.20 3.70 -30.35
C ILE A 105 11.57 4.49 -31.49
N LYS A 106 10.26 4.67 -31.41
CA LYS A 106 9.49 5.50 -32.31
C LYS A 106 9.36 6.91 -31.73
N ILE A 107 9.76 7.91 -32.51
CA ILE A 107 9.68 9.33 -32.15
C ILE A 107 8.93 10.04 -33.27
N ARG A 108 7.74 10.58 -32.97
CA ARG A 108 6.89 11.29 -33.95
C ARG A 108 6.66 10.50 -35.25
N GLY A 109 6.51 9.17 -35.14
CA GLY A 109 6.33 8.30 -36.30
C GLY A 109 7.62 7.67 -36.86
N GLU A 110 8.80 8.21 -36.54
CA GLU A 110 10.09 7.73 -37.08
C GLU A 110 10.73 6.70 -36.15
N LEU A 111 11.18 5.57 -36.72
CA LEU A 111 11.94 4.56 -35.99
C LEU A 111 13.42 4.97 -35.89
N LYS A 112 13.94 5.01 -34.66
CA LYS A 112 15.35 5.29 -34.35
C LYS A 112 15.88 4.22 -33.40
N ALA A 113 17.16 3.92 -33.48
CA ALA A 113 17.83 3.12 -32.45
C ALA A 113 18.51 4.08 -31.49
N MET A 114 18.11 4.08 -30.22
CA MET A 114 18.70 4.92 -29.17
C MET A 114 19.13 4.04 -28.00
N SER A 115 20.21 4.44 -27.32
CA SER A 115 20.58 3.86 -26.04
C SER A 115 19.56 4.22 -24.96
N LEU A 116 19.41 3.37 -23.94
CA LEU A 116 18.53 3.67 -22.82
C LEU A 116 18.91 4.97 -22.11
N GLU A 117 20.21 5.32 -22.08
CA GLU A 117 20.66 6.61 -21.54
C GLU A 117 20.23 7.80 -22.41
N GLU A 118 20.31 7.69 -23.74
CA GLU A 118 19.81 8.72 -24.66
C GLU A 118 18.29 8.91 -24.49
N ILE A 119 17.55 7.83 -24.23
CA ILE A 119 16.11 7.88 -23.96
C ILE A 119 15.84 8.56 -22.61
N ASP A 120 16.54 8.16 -21.53
CA ASP A 120 16.44 8.75 -20.18
C ASP A 120 16.62 10.27 -20.21
N ARG A 121 17.61 10.75 -20.96
CA ARG A 121 17.87 12.20 -21.13
C ARG A 121 16.85 12.91 -22.00
N ALA A 122 16.18 12.21 -22.91
CA ALA A 122 15.19 12.78 -23.82
C ALA A 122 13.78 12.82 -23.21
N THR A 123 13.51 11.96 -22.22
CA THR A 123 12.22 11.87 -21.54
C THR A 123 12.07 12.89 -20.40
N SER A 124 10.82 13.15 -20.00
CA SER A 124 10.50 14.14 -18.97
C SER A 124 11.02 13.74 -17.57
N VAL A 125 11.15 14.73 -16.68
CA VAL A 125 11.66 14.58 -15.29
C VAL A 125 10.84 13.60 -14.43
N HIS A 126 9.64 13.23 -14.86
CA HIS A 126 8.75 12.34 -14.10
C HIS A 126 8.90 10.86 -14.47
N LEU A 127 9.62 10.51 -15.54
CA LEU A 127 9.85 9.12 -15.92
C LEU A 127 11.12 8.58 -15.23
N THR A 128 11.01 7.43 -14.58
CA THR A 128 12.18 6.76 -13.96
C THR A 128 12.96 5.94 -14.98
N PHE A 129 14.27 5.79 -14.77
CA PHE A 129 15.08 4.93 -15.64
C PHE A 129 14.58 3.47 -15.60
N ALA A 130 14.09 3.04 -14.44
CA ALA A 130 13.46 1.72 -14.26
C ALA A 130 12.22 1.54 -15.14
N ASP A 131 11.45 2.60 -15.40
CA ASP A 131 10.26 2.53 -16.24
C ASP A 131 10.59 2.36 -17.71
N ILE A 132 11.62 3.07 -18.19
CA ILE A 132 12.11 2.95 -19.56
C ILE A 132 12.60 1.51 -19.78
N VAL A 133 13.40 0.99 -18.85
CA VAL A 133 13.92 -0.38 -18.91
C VAL A 133 12.77 -1.39 -18.88
N ARG A 134 11.81 -1.24 -17.98
CA ARG A 134 10.66 -2.16 -17.89
C ARG A 134 9.90 -2.21 -19.20
N GLU A 135 9.59 -1.05 -19.78
CA GLU A 135 8.90 -1.02 -21.06
C GLU A 135 9.73 -1.68 -22.16
N ALA A 136 11.04 -1.42 -22.21
CA ALA A 136 11.94 -2.01 -23.19
C ALA A 136 12.07 -3.54 -23.06
N MET A 137 11.76 -4.10 -21.90
CA MET A 137 11.71 -5.55 -21.68
C MET A 137 10.41 -6.18 -22.19
N ASP A 138 9.32 -5.42 -22.23
CA ASP A 138 7.97 -5.91 -22.51
C ASP A 138 7.56 -5.71 -23.98
N VAL A 139 8.17 -4.75 -24.69
CA VAL A 139 7.88 -4.46 -26.10
C VAL A 139 9.13 -4.48 -26.98
N ASP A 140 8.96 -4.86 -28.26
CA ASP A 140 10.05 -4.89 -29.24
C ASP A 140 10.47 -3.49 -29.71
N VAL A 141 9.54 -2.53 -29.69
CA VAL A 141 9.75 -1.15 -30.14
C VAL A 141 9.11 -0.20 -29.13
N LEU A 142 9.93 0.64 -28.51
CA LEU A 142 9.46 1.71 -27.63
C LEU A 142 8.74 2.80 -28.41
N ASP A 143 7.87 3.54 -27.76
CA ASP A 143 7.24 4.74 -28.30
C ASP A 143 7.42 5.88 -27.29
N LEU A 144 8.03 6.99 -27.72
CA LEU A 144 8.33 8.11 -26.83
C LEU A 144 7.06 8.76 -26.27
N GLU A 145 6.01 8.90 -27.07
CA GLU A 145 4.72 9.46 -26.62
C GLU A 145 4.06 8.54 -25.60
N TYR A 146 4.21 7.22 -25.80
CA TYR A 146 3.75 6.25 -24.81
C TYR A 146 4.54 6.34 -23.51
N LEU A 147 5.88 6.40 -23.57
CA LEU A 147 6.78 6.48 -22.42
C LEU A 147 6.47 7.70 -21.54
N GLU A 148 6.28 8.87 -22.14
CA GLU A 148 5.97 10.11 -21.41
C GLU A 148 4.65 10.02 -20.62
N GLY A 149 3.69 9.21 -21.07
CA GLY A 149 2.43 9.00 -20.38
C GLY A 149 2.44 7.88 -19.32
N ILE A 150 3.55 7.16 -19.12
CA ILE A 150 3.59 6.01 -18.18
C ILE A 150 3.26 6.43 -16.76
N ASP A 151 3.86 7.52 -16.27
CA ASP A 151 3.70 7.95 -14.88
C ASP A 151 2.26 8.38 -14.59
N GLU A 152 1.66 9.18 -15.48
CA GLU A 152 0.25 9.57 -15.37
C GLU A 152 -0.71 8.38 -15.43
N ARG A 153 -0.45 7.38 -16.29
CA ARG A 153 -1.26 6.15 -16.36
C ARG A 153 -1.11 5.33 -15.08
N ARG A 154 0.09 5.21 -14.54
CA ARG A 154 0.35 4.54 -13.25
C ARG A 154 -0.39 5.23 -12.13
N LYS A 155 -0.27 6.54 -12.02
CA LYS A 155 -0.95 7.33 -10.98
C LYS A 155 -2.45 7.12 -11.03
N ARG A 156 -3.04 7.22 -12.23
CA ARG A 156 -4.48 6.92 -12.44
C ARG A 156 -4.84 5.50 -12.03
N ALA A 157 -4.06 4.49 -12.43
CA ALA A 157 -4.31 3.11 -12.06
C ALA A 157 -4.21 2.87 -10.54
N MET A 158 -3.26 3.53 -9.87
CA MET A 158 -3.11 3.49 -8.42
C MET A 158 -4.28 4.16 -7.69
N ASP A 159 -4.70 5.33 -8.16
CA ASP A 159 -5.83 6.09 -7.62
C ASP A 159 -7.14 5.29 -7.79
N GLU A 160 -7.34 4.68 -8.96
CA GLU A 160 -8.50 3.83 -9.22
C GLU A 160 -8.48 2.58 -8.34
N ARG A 161 -7.31 1.94 -8.17
CA ARG A 161 -7.17 0.82 -7.23
C ARG A 161 -7.50 1.25 -5.81
N LEU A 162 -7.05 2.43 -5.37
CA LEU A 162 -7.37 2.95 -4.03
C LEU A 162 -8.88 3.14 -3.87
N LYS A 163 -9.55 3.77 -4.85
CA LYS A 163 -11.00 3.96 -4.84
C LYS A 163 -11.76 2.64 -4.69
N ARG A 164 -11.38 1.60 -5.44
CA ARG A 164 -11.99 0.26 -5.32
C ARG A 164 -11.84 -0.32 -3.91
N LEU A 165 -10.67 -0.20 -3.30
CA LEU A 165 -10.44 -0.68 -1.93
C LEU A 165 -11.26 0.12 -0.91
N GLU A 166 -11.39 1.44 -1.09
CA GLU A 166 -12.22 2.28 -0.24
C GLU A 166 -13.71 1.97 -0.39
N GLU A 167 -14.19 1.68 -1.61
CA GLU A 167 -15.58 1.26 -1.85
C GLU A 167 -15.89 -0.04 -1.12
N LEU A 168 -14.98 -1.02 -1.19
CA LEU A 168 -15.09 -2.26 -0.45
C LEU A 168 -15.07 -2.01 1.07
N ALA A 169 -14.17 -1.17 1.56
CA ALA A 169 -14.10 -0.81 2.98
C ALA A 169 -15.38 -0.13 3.47
N ARG A 170 -15.99 0.76 2.66
CA ARG A 170 -17.28 1.39 2.96
C ARG A 170 -18.42 0.38 3.04
N ALA A 171 -18.47 -0.58 2.12
CA ALA A 171 -19.45 -1.66 2.17
C ALA A 171 -19.29 -2.52 3.44
N LEU A 172 -18.04 -2.87 3.78
CA LEU A 172 -17.71 -3.59 5.01
C LEU A 172 -18.12 -2.82 6.26
N MET A 173 -17.79 -1.52 6.36
CA MET A 173 -18.19 -0.68 7.49
C MET A 173 -19.72 -0.65 7.66
N THR A 174 -20.43 -0.58 6.54
CA THR A 174 -21.90 -0.58 6.53
C THR A 174 -22.47 -1.90 7.05
N ALA A 175 -21.94 -3.02 6.57
CA ALA A 175 -22.39 -4.34 6.99
C ALA A 175 -22.02 -4.68 8.44
N TRP A 176 -20.87 -4.20 8.91
CA TRP A 176 -20.43 -4.38 10.28
C TRP A 176 -21.11 -3.42 11.25
N LYS A 177 -21.87 -2.41 10.78
CA LYS A 177 -22.45 -1.31 11.59
C LYS A 177 -23.26 -1.76 12.82
N ASP A 178 -23.93 -2.91 12.75
CA ASP A 178 -24.74 -3.47 13.85
C ASP A 178 -24.06 -4.63 14.59
N GLY A 179 -22.83 -4.98 14.19
CA GLY A 179 -21.96 -5.95 14.88
C GLY A 179 -22.13 -7.37 14.43
N ARG A 180 -23.00 -7.57 13.46
CA ARG A 180 -23.27 -8.85 12.83
C ARG A 180 -23.44 -8.60 11.36
N VAL A 181 -22.75 -9.39 10.56
CA VAL A 181 -22.93 -9.40 9.11
C VAL A 181 -23.89 -10.54 8.77
N SER A 182 -25.05 -10.20 8.19
CA SER A 182 -26.05 -11.15 7.73
C SER A 182 -25.55 -11.98 6.53
N ALA A 183 -26.22 -13.10 6.24
CA ALA A 183 -25.87 -13.93 5.09
C ALA A 183 -26.01 -13.16 3.76
N THR A 184 -27.01 -12.29 3.65
CA THR A 184 -27.25 -11.45 2.48
C THR A 184 -26.15 -10.41 2.29
N GLU A 185 -25.72 -9.74 3.37
CA GLU A 185 -24.64 -8.76 3.30
C GLU A 185 -23.30 -9.41 2.93
N ARG A 186 -23.01 -10.62 3.46
CA ARG A 186 -21.83 -11.39 3.04
C ARG A 186 -21.85 -11.68 1.55
N LEU A 187 -22.99 -12.09 1.01
CA LEU A 187 -23.13 -12.36 -0.42
C LEU A 187 -22.91 -11.08 -1.26
N LEU A 188 -23.51 -9.96 -0.87
CA LEU A 188 -23.36 -8.69 -1.58
C LEU A 188 -21.92 -8.17 -1.53
N ILE A 189 -21.25 -8.29 -0.39
CA ILE A 189 -19.84 -7.91 -0.24
C ILE A 189 -18.95 -8.79 -1.12
N GLU A 190 -19.21 -10.08 -1.18
CA GLU A 190 -18.45 -11.00 -2.02
C GLU A 190 -18.63 -10.69 -3.52
N GLN A 191 -19.86 -10.41 -3.95
CA GLN A 191 -20.13 -9.98 -5.32
C GLN A 191 -19.45 -8.64 -5.65
N LEU A 192 -19.46 -7.69 -4.72
CA LEU A 192 -18.75 -6.42 -4.88
C LEU A 192 -17.24 -6.63 -4.96
N ARG A 193 -16.68 -7.51 -4.12
CA ARG A 193 -15.25 -7.87 -4.14
C ARG A 193 -14.85 -8.40 -5.51
N GLU A 194 -15.64 -9.32 -6.09
CA GLU A 194 -15.39 -9.86 -7.42
C GLU A 194 -15.51 -8.80 -8.52
N HIS A 195 -16.55 -7.97 -8.47
CA HIS A 195 -16.74 -6.88 -9.44
C HIS A 195 -15.59 -5.87 -9.44
N LEU A 196 -15.09 -5.51 -8.26
CA LEU A 196 -13.96 -4.60 -8.09
C LEU A 196 -12.60 -5.25 -8.40
N GLY A 197 -12.56 -6.57 -8.61
CA GLY A 197 -11.34 -7.33 -8.85
C GLY A 197 -10.40 -7.34 -7.64
N VAL A 198 -10.94 -7.24 -6.42
CA VAL A 198 -10.16 -7.26 -5.19
C VAL A 198 -9.85 -8.71 -4.82
N THR A 199 -8.57 -8.98 -4.51
CA THR A 199 -8.16 -10.33 -4.13
C THR A 199 -8.74 -10.72 -2.76
N LYS A 200 -8.90 -12.03 -2.52
CA LYS A 200 -9.41 -12.52 -1.23
C LYS A 200 -8.52 -12.09 -0.05
N GLU A 201 -7.20 -12.14 -0.24
CA GLU A 201 -6.22 -11.69 0.77
C GLU A 201 -6.36 -10.19 1.10
N GLU A 202 -6.67 -9.35 0.11
CA GLU A 202 -6.91 -7.93 0.33
C GLU A 202 -8.22 -7.69 1.05
N HIS A 203 -9.26 -8.43 0.68
CA HIS A 203 -10.55 -8.40 1.34
C HIS A 203 -10.44 -8.76 2.83
N GLU A 204 -9.81 -9.90 3.15
CA GLU A 204 -9.61 -10.36 4.54
C GLU A 204 -8.85 -9.32 5.38
N ARG A 205 -7.81 -8.68 4.80
CA ARG A 205 -7.07 -7.63 5.48
C ARG A 205 -7.93 -6.40 5.76
N ILE A 206 -8.70 -5.93 4.77
CA ILE A 206 -9.57 -4.76 4.92
C ILE A 206 -10.69 -5.07 5.91
N GLU A 207 -11.28 -6.26 5.83
CA GLU A 207 -12.33 -6.69 6.76
C GLU A 207 -11.82 -6.69 8.20
N MET A 208 -10.63 -7.23 8.47
CA MET A 208 -10.01 -7.19 9.79
C MET A 208 -9.81 -5.76 10.30
N GLN A 209 -9.27 -4.87 9.47
CA GLN A 209 -9.06 -3.46 9.83
C GLN A 209 -10.37 -2.73 10.13
N VAL A 210 -11.38 -2.93 9.28
CA VAL A 210 -12.71 -2.34 9.47
C VAL A 210 -13.37 -2.88 10.74
N MET A 211 -13.27 -4.18 11.00
CA MET A 211 -13.84 -4.80 12.19
C MET A 211 -13.21 -4.22 13.47
N GLU A 212 -11.88 -4.07 13.50
CA GLU A 212 -11.16 -3.44 14.61
C GLU A 212 -11.62 -1.98 14.82
N GLU A 213 -11.73 -1.18 13.76
CA GLU A 213 -12.16 0.21 13.83
C GLU A 213 -13.61 0.34 14.33
N VAL A 214 -14.53 -0.50 13.83
CA VAL A 214 -15.93 -0.51 14.25
C VAL A 214 -16.06 -0.93 15.72
N LEU A 215 -15.31 -1.93 16.16
CA LEU A 215 -15.29 -2.36 17.57
C LEU A 215 -14.75 -1.25 18.47
N ALA A 216 -13.61 -0.66 18.11
CA ALA A 216 -13.00 0.43 18.88
C ALA A 216 -13.94 1.65 19.02
N ASN A 217 -14.63 2.03 17.94
CA ASN A 217 -15.59 3.13 17.96
C ASN A 217 -16.76 2.83 18.93
N ARG A 218 -17.29 1.60 18.92
CA ARG A 218 -18.38 1.21 19.83
C ARG A 218 -17.96 1.13 21.28
N GLU A 219 -16.78 0.57 21.55
CA GLU A 219 -16.21 0.56 22.88
C GLU A 219 -15.99 2.00 23.37
N GLY A 220 -15.58 2.91 22.49
CA GLY A 220 -15.50 4.35 22.76
C GLY A 220 -16.86 4.98 23.12
N ILE A 221 -17.92 4.71 22.34
CA ILE A 221 -19.28 5.19 22.62
C ILE A 221 -19.78 4.64 23.97
N TYR A 222 -19.58 3.33 24.22
CA TYR A 222 -19.95 2.71 25.49
C TYR A 222 -19.20 3.32 26.67
N ARG A 223 -17.87 3.50 26.53
CA ARG A 223 -17.01 4.10 27.56
C ARG A 223 -17.46 5.51 27.89
N ALA A 224 -17.81 6.34 26.90
CA ALA A 224 -18.26 7.71 27.13
C ALA A 224 -19.51 7.78 28.01
N VAL A 225 -20.52 6.93 27.73
CA VAL A 225 -21.75 6.86 28.54
C VAL A 225 -21.47 6.21 29.91
N ALA A 226 -20.58 5.22 29.96
CA ALA A 226 -20.19 4.61 31.22
C ALA A 226 -19.50 5.62 32.14
N VAL A 227 -18.57 6.45 31.63
CA VAL A 227 -17.91 7.50 32.42
C VAL A 227 -18.92 8.39 33.13
N GLU A 228 -19.92 8.90 32.40
CA GLU A 228 -20.99 9.75 32.96
C GLU A 228 -21.77 9.03 34.07
N ALA A 229 -22.10 7.74 33.89
CA ALA A 229 -22.81 6.95 34.89
C ALA A 229 -21.98 6.63 36.16
N PHE A 230 -20.65 6.73 36.10
CA PHE A 230 -19.76 6.54 37.26
C PHE A 230 -19.34 7.87 37.93
N GLU A 231 -19.60 9.03 37.30
CA GLU A 231 -19.25 10.36 37.86
C GLU A 231 -20.06 10.71 39.11
N ASP A 232 -21.35 10.33 39.17
CA ASP A 232 -22.28 10.69 40.26
C ASP A 232 -22.31 9.69 41.44
N GLY A 233 -21.45 8.65 41.42
CA GLY A 233 -21.34 7.64 42.49
C GLY A 233 -21.64 6.21 42.01
N PRO A 234 -22.07 5.29 42.89
CA PRO A 234 -22.34 3.91 42.49
C PRO A 234 -23.51 3.83 41.51
N VAL A 235 -23.24 3.25 40.33
CA VAL A 235 -24.22 3.06 39.24
C VAL A 235 -25.56 2.56 39.76
N THR A 236 -26.59 3.37 39.56
CA THR A 236 -27.97 3.08 39.95
C THR A 236 -28.58 1.95 39.11
N PRO A 237 -29.68 1.32 39.57
CA PRO A 237 -30.38 0.30 38.80
C PRO A 237 -30.82 0.78 37.39
N ASP A 238 -31.26 2.04 37.30
CA ASP A 238 -31.75 2.62 36.04
C ASP A 238 -30.59 2.87 35.05
N GLU A 239 -29.45 3.35 35.53
CA GLU A 239 -28.22 3.49 34.72
C GLU A 239 -27.69 2.13 34.26
N ARG A 240 -27.80 1.09 35.10
CA ARG A 240 -27.42 -0.26 34.72
C ARG A 240 -28.32 -0.83 33.61
N GLU A 241 -29.62 -0.55 33.67
CA GLU A 241 -30.55 -0.91 32.59
C GLU A 241 -30.22 -0.17 31.28
N LEU A 242 -29.91 1.13 31.37
CA LEU A 242 -29.49 1.95 30.23
C LEU A 242 -28.20 1.42 29.58
N LEU A 243 -27.18 1.11 30.39
CA LEU A 243 -25.92 0.54 29.92
C LEU A 243 -26.11 -0.84 29.31
N GLU A 244 -26.99 -1.67 29.87
CA GLU A 244 -27.30 -2.98 29.29
C GLU A 244 -28.05 -2.86 27.94
N ALA A 245 -28.99 -1.92 27.84
CA ALA A 245 -29.69 -1.60 26.59
C ALA A 245 -28.71 -1.07 25.53
N LEU A 246 -27.79 -0.17 25.92
CA LEU A 246 -26.76 0.37 25.05
C LEU A 246 -25.79 -0.72 24.57
N ARG A 247 -25.33 -1.60 25.47
CA ARG A 247 -24.49 -2.76 25.13
C ARG A 247 -25.17 -3.64 24.09
N LYS A 248 -26.44 -3.99 24.31
CA LYS A 248 -27.24 -4.81 23.38
C LYS A 248 -27.36 -4.12 22.02
N LYS A 249 -27.62 -2.80 22.00
CA LYS A 249 -27.74 -2.01 20.78
C LYS A 249 -26.43 -1.86 20.01
N LEU A 250 -25.29 -1.76 20.71
CA LEU A 250 -23.95 -1.72 20.11
C LEU A 250 -23.39 -3.11 19.77
N GLY A 251 -24.10 -4.19 20.13
CA GLY A 251 -23.68 -5.56 19.88
C GLY A 251 -22.39 -5.95 20.63
N LEU A 252 -22.09 -5.29 21.75
CA LEU A 252 -20.86 -5.51 22.52
C LEU A 252 -20.96 -6.76 23.40
N SER A 253 -19.83 -7.45 23.56
CA SER A 253 -19.73 -8.61 24.45
C SER A 253 -19.81 -8.17 25.91
N VAL A 254 -20.39 -9.02 26.78
CA VAL A 254 -20.47 -8.74 28.22
C VAL A 254 -19.06 -8.58 28.81
N ALA A 255 -18.14 -9.50 28.49
CA ALA A 255 -16.76 -9.46 28.98
C ALA A 255 -16.00 -8.17 28.58
N GLY A 256 -16.21 -7.66 27.36
CA GLY A 256 -15.62 -6.40 26.91
C GLY A 256 -16.11 -5.19 27.71
N CYS A 257 -17.43 -5.08 27.88
CA CYS A 257 -18.03 -4.02 28.70
C CYS A 257 -17.60 -4.09 30.17
N THR A 258 -17.56 -5.30 30.75
CA THR A 258 -17.10 -5.49 32.15
C THR A 258 -15.66 -5.05 32.33
N LYS A 259 -14.79 -5.28 31.34
CA LYS A 259 -13.41 -4.79 31.39
C LYS A 259 -13.33 -3.26 31.36
N ILE A 260 -14.11 -2.62 30.49
CA ILE A 260 -14.20 -1.15 30.41
C ILE A 260 -14.70 -0.57 31.75
N GLU A 261 -15.76 -1.16 32.34
CA GLU A 261 -16.30 -0.73 33.63
C GLU A 261 -15.31 -0.95 34.78
N ALA A 262 -14.57 -2.07 34.79
CA ALA A 262 -13.55 -2.34 35.79
C ALA A 262 -12.38 -1.34 35.71
N GLU A 263 -11.98 -0.94 34.50
CA GLU A 263 -10.98 0.12 34.30
C GLU A 263 -11.46 1.47 34.85
N LEU A 264 -12.74 1.79 34.69
CA LEU A 264 -13.34 3.05 35.17
C LEU A 264 -13.55 3.06 36.69
N ALA A 265 -13.90 1.93 37.30
CA ALA A 265 -14.07 1.81 38.75
C ALA A 265 -12.75 1.91 39.55
N HIS A 266 -11.60 1.81 38.87
CA HIS A 266 -10.27 1.93 39.44
C HIS A 266 -9.54 3.23 39.06
N ALA A 267 -10.17 4.11 38.28
CA ALA A 267 -9.65 5.41 37.86
C ALA A 267 -10.14 6.52 38.79
#